data_AF-A0A3B0M8R1-F1
#
_entry.id   AF-A0A3B0M8R1-F1
#
_cell.length_a   1.000
_cell.length_b   1.000
_cell.length_c   1.000
_cell.angle_alpha   90.00
_cell.angle_beta   90.00
_cell.angle_gamma   90.00
#
_symmetry.space_group_name_H-M   'P 1'
#
loop_
_entity.id
_entity.type
_entity.pdbx_description
1 polymer ?
#
loop_
_entity_poly.entity_id
_entity_poly.type
_entity_poly.pdbx_seq_one_letter_code
_entity_poly.pdbx_strand_id
1 'polypeptide(L)'
;MSLTQNIIRSYRDPARVVRGLALGDLREPQVMFFAVLACGLIFVAQWPGLSRAATIDPSVTFEQRMGGAMFGIMFLLPLVLYALAGLLQAGLRLSGRPVPGLLVRLAFFWSLLAVTPLMLLQGGLAAFLGSGPVSQGFGFVVAVAFVYILVKSVSAVRAVAKG
;
A
#
# COMPACT_ATOMS: atom_id res chain seq x y z
N MET A 1 -3.14 -19.28 7.67
CA MET A 1 -4.31 -18.46 7.24
C MET A 1 -4.02 -17.87 5.86
N SER A 2 -5.03 -17.73 4.99
CA SER A 2 -4.81 -17.21 3.64
C SER A 2 -4.62 -15.70 3.64
N LEU A 3 -3.73 -15.21 2.76
CA LEU A 3 -3.41 -13.79 2.60
C LEU A 3 -4.67 -12.94 2.34
N THR A 4 -5.56 -13.44 1.47
CA THR A 4 -6.82 -12.78 1.09
C THR A 4 -7.77 -12.59 2.27
N GLN A 5 -7.88 -13.59 3.16
CA GLN A 5 -8.72 -13.46 4.37
C GLN A 5 -8.20 -12.36 5.29
N ASN A 6 -6.87 -12.24 5.42
CA ASN A 6 -6.26 -11.18 6.23
C ASN A 6 -6.47 -9.80 5.61
N ILE A 7 -6.44 -9.67 4.28
CA ILE A 7 -6.77 -8.42 3.58
C ILE A 7 -8.20 -7.99 3.91
N ILE A 8 -9.19 -8.88 3.73
CA ILE A 8 -10.59 -8.55 4.02
C ILE A 8 -10.80 -8.18 5.50
N ARG A 9 -10.15 -8.92 6.41
CA ARG A 9 -10.22 -8.62 7.86
C ARG A 9 -9.59 -7.27 8.21
N SER A 10 -8.61 -6.80 7.44
CA SER A 10 -7.94 -5.51 7.70
C SER A 10 -8.86 -4.30 7.54
N TYR A 11 -9.99 -4.44 6.86
CA TYR A 11 -10.99 -3.36 6.79
C TYR A 11 -11.81 -3.23 8.07
N ARG A 12 -11.97 -4.32 8.84
CA ARG A 12 -12.75 -4.32 10.09
C ARG A 12 -11.84 -4.18 11.31
N ASP A 13 -10.80 -5.01 11.41
CA ASP A 13 -9.87 -5.02 12.54
C ASP A 13 -8.41 -5.18 12.07
N PRO A 14 -7.83 -4.11 11.49
CA PRO A 14 -6.43 -4.12 11.02
C PRO A 14 -5.44 -4.36 12.17
N ALA A 15 -5.75 -3.88 13.37
CA ALA A 15 -4.88 -4.04 14.53
C ALA A 15 -4.72 -5.52 14.91
N ARG A 16 -5.79 -6.31 14.89
CA ARG A 16 -5.75 -7.76 15.15
C ARG A 16 -4.95 -8.52 14.10
N VAL A 17 -5.10 -8.16 12.82
CA VAL A 17 -4.34 -8.81 11.73
C VAL A 17 -2.84 -8.55 11.89
N VAL A 18 -2.44 -7.30 12.08
CA VAL A 18 -1.02 -6.95 12.23
C VAL A 18 -0.42 -7.51 13.52
N ARG A 19 -1.18 -7.56 14.62
CA ARG A 19 -0.74 -8.29 15.84
C ARG A 19 -0.50 -9.77 15.55
N GLY A 20 -1.41 -10.43 14.85
CA GLY A 20 -1.25 -11.84 14.48
C GLY A 20 -0.04 -12.08 13.59
N LEU A 21 0.23 -11.18 12.64
CA LEU A 21 1.43 -11.23 11.79
C LEU A 21 2.71 -10.96 12.60
N ALA A 22 2.67 -10.02 13.53
CA ALA A 22 3.82 -9.64 14.36
C ALA A 22 4.20 -10.70 15.41
N LEU A 23 3.22 -11.41 15.96
CA LEU A 23 3.42 -12.47 16.95
C LEU A 23 3.74 -13.84 16.32
N GLY A 24 3.59 -13.98 15.00
CA GLY A 24 4.01 -15.18 14.26
C GLY A 24 5.52 -15.21 14.00
N ASP A 25 5.97 -16.14 13.15
CA ASP A 25 7.36 -16.21 12.66
C ASP A 25 7.62 -15.11 11.61
N LEU A 26 7.62 -13.86 12.06
CA LEU A 26 7.82 -12.70 11.20
C LEU A 26 9.28 -12.61 10.78
N ARG A 27 9.52 -12.71 9.47
CA ARG A 27 10.86 -12.56 8.88
C ARG A 27 10.92 -11.37 7.95
N GLU A 28 12.10 -10.78 7.82
CA GLU A 28 12.33 -9.63 6.94
C GLU A 28 11.97 -9.90 5.46
N PRO A 29 12.28 -11.08 4.87
CA PRO A 29 11.84 -11.42 3.51
C PRO A 29 10.32 -11.40 3.33
N GLN A 30 9.55 -11.79 4.35
CA GLN A 30 8.09 -11.78 4.30
C GLN A 30 7.54 -10.34 4.23
N VAL A 31 8.15 -9.42 4.99
CA VAL A 31 7.78 -8.00 4.98
C VAL A 31 8.10 -7.38 3.62
N MET A 32 9.25 -7.71 3.02
CA MET A 32 9.60 -7.27 1.67
C MET A 32 8.68 -7.86 0.60
N PHE A 33 8.26 -9.12 0.75
CA PHE A 33 7.27 -9.73 -0.13
C PHE A 33 5.96 -8.92 -0.15
N PHE A 34 5.48 -8.44 1.00
CA PHE A 34 4.27 -7.59 1.03
C PHE A 34 4.45 -6.28 0.27
N ALA A 35 5.62 -5.65 0.37
CA ALA A 35 5.92 -4.42 -0.37
C ALA A 35 5.93 -4.65 -1.88
N VAL A 36 6.67 -5.67 -2.34
CA VAL A 36 6.77 -6.00 -3.77
C VAL A 36 5.41 -6.42 -4.34
N LEU A 37 4.66 -7.23 -3.60
CA LEU A 37 3.30 -7.62 -4.00
C LEU A 37 2.38 -6.40 -4.09
N ALA A 38 2.45 -5.49 -3.11
CA ALA A 38 1.67 -4.25 -3.14
C ALA A 38 2.03 -3.41 -4.37
N CYS A 39 3.32 -3.23 -4.66
CA CYS A 39 3.77 -2.54 -5.87
C CYS A 39 3.22 -3.22 -7.13
N GLY A 40 3.25 -4.55 -7.21
CA GLY A 40 2.76 -5.29 -8.36
C GLY A 40 1.27 -5.04 -8.61
N LEU A 41 0.47 -5.08 -7.55
CA LEU A 41 -0.97 -4.79 -7.62
C LEU A 41 -1.26 -3.32 -7.94
N ILE A 42 -0.46 -2.38 -7.42
CA ILE A 42 -0.56 -0.96 -7.76
C ILE A 42 -0.24 -0.72 -9.24
N PHE A 43 0.76 -1.40 -9.79
CA PHE A 43 1.08 -1.33 -11.22
C PHE A 43 -0.10 -1.80 -12.07
N VAL A 44 -0.68 -2.96 -11.75
CA VAL A 44 -1.89 -3.46 -12.42
C VAL A 44 -3.06 -2.48 -12.29
N ALA A 45 -3.22 -1.85 -11.13
CA ALA A 45 -4.25 -0.84 -10.91
C ALA A 45 -4.09 0.41 -11.80
N GLN A 46 -2.88 0.72 -12.26
CA GLN A 46 -2.64 1.88 -13.14
C GLN A 46 -2.91 1.62 -14.62
N TRP A 47 -2.88 0.36 -15.07
CA TRP A 47 -3.04 0.02 -16.49
C TRP A 47 -4.27 0.64 -17.14
N PRO A 48 -5.47 0.62 -16.53
CA PRO A 48 -6.66 1.15 -17.17
C PRO A 48 -6.56 2.67 -17.38
N GLY A 49 -5.96 3.39 -16.43
CA GLY A 49 -5.71 4.83 -16.55
C GLY A 49 -4.67 5.18 -17.62
N LEU A 50 -3.58 4.39 -17.70
CA LEU A 50 -2.53 4.57 -18.71
C LEU A 50 -3.04 4.29 -20.13
N SER A 51 -3.87 3.25 -20.30
CA SER A 51 -4.52 2.93 -21.57
C SER A 51 -5.40 4.08 -22.04
N ARG A 52 -6.23 4.63 -21.16
CA ARG A 52 -7.07 5.80 -21.49
C ARG A 52 -6.23 7.02 -21.83
N ALA A 53 -5.16 7.29 -21.08
CA ALA A 53 -4.28 8.43 -21.37
C ALA A 53 -3.63 8.34 -22.77
N ALA A 54 -3.26 7.13 -23.21
CA ALA A 54 -2.73 6.91 -24.55
C ALA A 54 -3.76 7.16 -25.66
N THR A 55 -5.06 6.97 -25.39
CA THR A 55 -6.13 7.30 -26.36
C THR A 55 -6.39 8.81 -26.47
N ILE A 56 -6.20 9.55 -25.37
CA ILE A 56 -6.44 11.00 -25.32
C ILE A 56 -5.28 11.77 -25.94
N ASP A 57 -4.05 11.34 -25.65
CA ASP A 57 -2.82 11.94 -26.17
C ASP A 57 -1.95 10.84 -26.80
N PRO A 58 -2.13 10.60 -28.12
CA PRO A 58 -1.39 9.59 -28.87
C PRO A 58 0.10 9.91 -29.08
N SER A 59 0.55 11.13 -28.77
CA SER A 59 1.96 11.52 -28.94
C SER A 59 2.88 10.73 -28.01
N VAL A 60 2.35 10.30 -26.85
CA VAL A 60 3.02 9.39 -25.93
C VAL A 60 2.30 8.05 -25.95
N THR A 61 2.96 7.04 -26.52
CA THR A 61 2.37 5.73 -26.72
C THR A 61 2.11 5.01 -25.39
N PHE A 62 1.24 4.01 -25.44
CA PHE A 62 0.93 3.19 -24.27
C PHE A 62 2.18 2.51 -23.70
N GLU A 63 3.06 2.00 -24.56
CA GLU A 63 4.31 1.33 -24.19
C GLU A 63 5.26 2.30 -23.48
N GLN A 64 5.36 3.55 -23.95
CA GLN A 64 6.17 4.57 -23.29
C GLN A 64 5.65 4.89 -21.89
N ARG A 65 4.33 5.07 -21.74
CA ARG A 65 3.67 5.31 -20.45
C ARG A 65 3.83 4.12 -19.50
N MET A 66 3.62 2.91 -20.02
CA MET A 66 3.71 1.68 -19.25
C MET A 66 5.14 1.37 -18.82
N GLY A 67 6.14 1.62 -19.67
CA GLY A 67 7.55 1.51 -19.32
C GLY A 67 7.93 2.45 -18.18
N GLY A 68 7.51 3.71 -18.25
CA GLY A 68 7.71 4.68 -17.17
C GLY A 68 7.02 4.28 -15.86
N ALA A 69 5.77 3.83 -15.93
CA ALA A 69 5.03 3.37 -14.75
C ALA A 69 5.64 2.11 -14.13
N MET A 70 6.07 1.14 -14.96
CA MET A 70 6.72 -0.08 -14.48
C MET A 70 8.02 0.25 -13.76
N PHE A 71 8.87 1.10 -14.35
CA PHE A 71 10.11 1.53 -13.70
C PHE A 71 9.82 2.27 -12.37
N GLY A 72 8.89 3.23 -12.41
CA GLY A 72 8.49 3.99 -11.23
C GLY A 72 7.93 3.12 -10.10
N ILE A 73 7.11 2.12 -10.41
CA ILE A 73 6.40 1.33 -9.39
C ILE A 73 7.19 0.11 -8.95
N MET A 74 7.93 -0.55 -9.83
CA MET A 74 8.69 -1.76 -9.49
C MET A 74 10.07 -1.44 -8.90
N PHE A 75 10.70 -0.33 -9.28
CA PHE A 75 12.06 -0.01 -8.85
C PHE A 75 12.10 1.19 -7.92
N LEU A 76 11.48 2.32 -8.31
CA LEU A 76 11.55 3.54 -7.51
C LEU A 76 10.64 3.49 -6.27
N LEU A 77 9.41 3.00 -6.42
CA LEU A 77 8.42 2.99 -5.34
C LEU A 77 8.87 2.15 -4.12
N PRO A 78 9.42 0.93 -4.24
CA PRO A 78 9.93 0.20 -3.08
C PRO A 78 10.99 0.98 -2.30
N LEU A 79 11.88 1.70 -2.99
CA LEU A 79 12.89 2.54 -2.36
C LEU A 79 12.25 3.71 -1.60
N VAL A 80 11.27 4.37 -2.21
CA VAL A 80 10.48 5.43 -1.57
C VAL A 80 9.72 4.89 -0.35
N LEU A 81 9.08 3.73 -0.47
CA LEU A 81 8.35 3.10 0.63
C LEU A 81 9.29 2.75 1.80
N TYR A 82 10.52 2.31 1.51
CA TYR A 82 11.52 2.03 2.53
C TYR A 82 11.97 3.31 3.24
N ALA A 83 12.21 4.39 2.49
CA ALA A 83 12.53 5.70 3.06
C ALA A 83 11.38 6.23 3.95
N LEU A 84 10.14 6.12 3.47
CA LEU A 84 8.94 6.49 4.25
C LEU A 84 8.78 5.63 5.50
N ALA A 85 9.05 4.33 5.45
CA ALA A 85 9.04 3.47 6.63
C ALA A 85 10.12 3.88 7.64
N GLY A 86 11.28 4.32 7.17
CA GLY A 86 12.35 4.90 8.00
C GLY A 86 11.92 6.21 8.66
N LEU A 87 11.29 7.12 7.92
CA LEU A 87 10.73 8.37 8.45
C LEU A 87 9.62 8.10 9.47
N LEU A 88 8.74 7.14 9.19
CA LEU A 88 7.72 6.69 10.12
C LEU A 88 8.38 6.20 11.40
N GLN A 89 9.38 5.32 11.30
CA GLN A 89 10.13 4.83 12.46
C GLN A 89 10.78 5.97 13.26
N ALA A 90 11.40 6.94 12.59
CA ALA A 90 11.98 8.11 13.25
C ALA A 90 10.90 8.92 14.02
N GLY A 91 9.75 9.17 13.40
CA GLY A 91 8.61 9.81 14.06
C GLY A 91 8.08 9.03 15.27
N LEU A 92 8.05 7.69 15.20
CA LEU A 92 7.66 6.86 16.35
C LEU A 92 8.70 6.94 17.48
N ARG A 93 10.00 7.05 17.17
CA ARG A 93 11.06 7.22 18.18
C ARG A 93 10.92 8.54 18.94
N LEU A 94 10.58 9.62 18.25
CA LEU A 94 10.32 10.93 18.89
C LEU A 94 9.11 10.89 19.85
N SER A 95 8.17 9.97 19.63
CA SER A 95 6.99 9.79 20.49
C SER A 95 7.28 8.99 21.78
N GLY A 96 8.55 8.71 22.10
CA GLY A 96 8.98 8.25 23.43
C GLY A 96 9.29 6.76 23.58
N ARG A 97 8.99 5.89 22.60
CA ARG A 97 9.41 4.47 22.65
C ARG A 97 9.89 3.94 21.30
N PRO A 98 11.08 3.31 21.25
CA PRO A 98 11.57 2.73 20.02
C PRO A 98 10.74 1.49 19.64
N VAL A 99 10.18 1.50 18.44
CA VAL A 99 9.56 0.32 17.83
C VAL A 99 10.60 -0.35 16.91
N PRO A 100 10.77 -1.69 16.96
CA PRO A 100 11.63 -2.42 16.05
C PRO A 100 11.34 -2.07 14.59
N GLY A 101 12.38 -1.83 13.79
CA GLY A 101 12.22 -1.42 12.38
C GLY A 101 11.41 -2.41 11.55
N LEU A 102 11.60 -3.71 11.82
CA LEU A 102 10.84 -4.79 11.19
C LEU A 102 9.32 -4.64 11.40
N LEU A 103 8.89 -4.28 12.62
CA LEU A 103 7.47 -4.09 12.93
C LEU A 103 6.90 -2.82 12.29
N VAL A 104 7.68 -1.75 12.20
CA VAL A 104 7.24 -0.51 11.51
C VAL A 104 7.04 -0.77 10.02
N ARG A 105 7.99 -1.47 9.39
CA ARG A 105 7.89 -1.89 7.98
C ARG A 105 6.71 -2.83 7.76
N LEU A 106 6.49 -3.79 8.65
CA LEU A 106 5.30 -4.65 8.61
C LEU A 106 4.02 -3.80 8.62
N ALA A 107 3.88 -2.87 9.57
CA ALA A 107 2.69 -2.03 9.66
C ALA A 107 2.47 -1.20 8.38
N PHE A 108 3.53 -0.62 7.83
CA PHE A 108 3.45 0.22 6.64
C PHE A 108 3.15 -0.59 5.37
N PHE A 109 3.93 -1.64 5.09
CA PHE A 109 3.80 -2.45 3.88
C PHE A 109 2.52 -3.30 3.90
N TRP A 110 2.10 -3.81 5.06
CA TRP A 110 0.81 -4.48 5.19
C TRP A 110 -0.36 -3.54 4.90
N SER A 111 -0.30 -2.31 5.42
CA SER A 111 -1.37 -1.32 5.18
C SER A 111 -1.50 -0.96 3.71
N LEU A 112 -0.36 -0.81 3.02
CA LEU A 112 -0.33 -0.59 1.58
C LEU A 112 -0.91 -1.80 0.83
N LEU A 113 -0.46 -3.01 1.15
CA LEU A 113 -0.96 -4.24 0.53
C LEU A 113 -2.48 -4.40 0.74
N ALA A 114 -2.97 -4.14 1.95
CA ALA A 114 -4.37 -4.31 2.31
C ALA A 114 -5.30 -3.35 1.54
N VAL A 115 -4.82 -2.15 1.18
CA VAL A 115 -5.62 -1.16 0.43
C VAL A 115 -5.59 -1.38 -1.10
N THR A 116 -4.69 -2.23 -1.60
CA THR A 116 -4.57 -2.50 -3.05
C THR A 116 -5.85 -2.96 -3.75
N PRO A 117 -6.78 -3.74 -3.14
CA PRO A 117 -8.05 -4.08 -3.79
C PRO A 117 -8.90 -2.84 -4.09
N LEU A 118 -8.90 -1.84 -3.20
CA LEU A 118 -9.60 -0.58 -3.47
C LEU A 118 -8.89 0.23 -4.56
N MET A 119 -7.55 0.19 -4.62
CA MET A 119 -6.79 0.83 -5.71
C MET A 119 -7.08 0.19 -7.06
N LEU A 120 -7.20 -1.14 -7.12
CA LEU A 120 -7.58 -1.88 -8.33
C LEU A 120 -8.99 -1.48 -8.79
N LEU A 121 -9.94 -1.39 -7.85
CA LEU A 121 -11.29 -0.92 -8.15
C LEU A 121 -11.28 0.53 -8.66
N GLN A 122 -10.50 1.41 -8.02
CA GLN A 122 -10.32 2.79 -8.46
C GLN A 122 -9.78 2.87 -9.90
N GLY A 123 -8.77 2.08 -10.21
CA GLY A 123 -8.17 1.99 -11.54
C GLY A 123 -9.19 1.56 -12.59
N GLY A 124 -9.95 0.51 -12.30
CA GLY A 124 -11.05 0.05 -13.17
C GLY A 124 -12.10 1.14 -13.39
N LEU A 125 -12.57 1.78 -12.31
CA LEU A 125 -13.56 2.87 -12.41
C LEU A 125 -13.04 4.04 -13.24
N ALA A 126 -11.77 4.40 -13.10
CA ALA A 126 -11.16 5.48 -13.88
C ALA A 126 -11.11 5.16 -15.39
N ALA A 127 -10.95 3.89 -15.77
CA ALA A 127 -11.02 3.50 -17.19
C ALA A 127 -12.44 3.61 -17.76
N PHE A 128 -13.46 3.17 -17.02
CA PHE A 128 -14.84 3.23 -17.52
C PHE A 128 -15.41 4.64 -17.50
N LEU A 129 -15.28 5.35 -16.37
CA LEU A 129 -15.95 6.64 -16.13
C LEU A 129 -15.09 7.85 -16.51
N GLY A 130 -13.78 7.67 -16.74
CA GLY A 130 -12.83 8.75 -16.98
C GLY A 130 -12.37 9.45 -15.70
N SER A 131 -11.48 10.44 -15.88
CA SER A 131 -10.85 11.21 -14.79
C SER A 131 -11.77 12.32 -14.24
N GLY A 132 -12.97 11.94 -13.79
CA GLY A 132 -13.98 12.86 -13.26
C GLY A 132 -13.97 12.99 -11.73
N PRO A 133 -14.91 13.78 -11.17
CA PRO A 133 -15.08 13.94 -9.72
C PRO A 133 -15.29 12.60 -8.99
N VAL A 134 -15.92 11.62 -9.66
CA VAL A 134 -16.18 10.28 -9.11
C VAL A 134 -14.88 9.49 -8.91
N SER A 135 -13.97 9.49 -9.89
CA SER A 135 -12.68 8.78 -9.76
C SER A 135 -11.78 9.44 -8.71
N GLN A 136 -11.85 10.78 -8.59
CA GLN A 136 -11.12 11.51 -7.55
C GLN A 136 -11.71 11.24 -6.15
N GLY A 137 -13.04 11.22 -6.02
CA GLY A 137 -13.73 10.86 -4.78
C GLY A 137 -13.38 9.44 -4.32
N PHE A 138 -13.27 8.49 -5.25
CA PHE A 138 -12.84 7.13 -4.91
C PHE A 138 -11.36 7.08 -4.47
N GLY A 139 -10.50 7.91 -5.04
CA GLY A 139 -9.13 8.09 -4.56
C GLY A 139 -9.07 8.62 -3.13
N PHE A 140 -9.99 9.51 -2.75
CA PHE A 140 -10.11 9.96 -1.37
C PHE A 140 -10.53 8.82 -0.43
N VAL A 141 -11.48 7.98 -0.85
CA VAL A 141 -11.88 6.77 -0.08
C VAL A 141 -10.69 5.83 0.13
N VAL A 142 -9.90 5.59 -0.92
CA VAL A 142 -8.66 4.79 -0.83
C VAL A 142 -7.68 5.41 0.17
N ALA A 143 -7.46 6.72 0.10
CA ALA A 143 -6.56 7.43 1.01
C ALA A 143 -7.02 7.34 2.47
N VAL A 144 -8.32 7.54 2.73
CA VAL A 144 -8.90 7.41 4.07
C VAL A 144 -8.77 5.97 4.58
N ALA A 145 -9.05 4.97 3.74
CA ALA A 145 -8.89 3.57 4.10
C ALA A 145 -7.43 3.22 4.42
N PHE A 146 -6.48 3.71 3.62
CA PHE A 146 -5.05 3.53 3.87
C PHE A 146 -4.63 4.14 5.21
N VAL A 147 -4.98 5.40 5.47
CA VAL A 147 -4.65 6.08 6.72
C VAL A 147 -5.27 5.37 7.92
N TYR A 148 -6.53 4.95 7.82
CA TYR A 148 -7.21 4.19 8.87
C TYR A 148 -6.47 2.88 9.19
N ILE A 149 -6.16 2.08 8.17
CA ILE A 149 -5.46 0.81 8.34
C ILE A 149 -4.05 1.06 8.90
N LEU A 150 -3.36 2.09 8.42
CA LEU A 150 -2.01 2.44 8.86
C LEU A 150 -1.97 2.84 10.33
N VAL A 151 -2.83 3.77 10.77
CA VAL A 151 -2.87 4.24 12.15
C VAL A 151 -3.16 3.08 13.10
N LYS A 152 -4.13 2.22 12.75
CA LYS A 152 -4.48 1.06 13.57
C LYS A 152 -3.34 0.03 13.58
N SER A 153 -2.68 -0.21 12.45
CA SER A 153 -1.50 -1.08 12.34
C SER A 153 -0.32 -0.59 13.18
N VAL A 154 -0.03 0.72 13.13
CA VAL A 154 1.01 1.37 13.96
C VAL A 154 0.67 1.24 15.45
N SER A 155 -0.58 1.46 15.84
CA SER A 155 -1.03 1.28 17.22
C SER A 155 -0.87 -0.17 17.71
N ALA A 156 -1.11 -1.14 16.82
CA ALA A 156 -0.96 -2.56 17.09
C ALA A 156 0.51 -2.93 17.33
N VAL A 157 1.43 -2.53 16.45
CA VAL A 157 2.85 -2.84 16.62
C VAL A 157 3.48 -2.13 17.81
N ARG A 158 3.03 -0.91 18.13
CA ARG A 158 3.41 -0.23 19.37
C ARG A 158 2.98 -1.00 20.62
N ALA A 159 1.83 -1.69 20.58
CA ALA A 159 1.37 -2.52 21.69
C ALA A 159 2.16 -3.83 21.78
N VAL A 160 2.49 -4.47 20.66
CA VAL A 160 3.34 -5.67 20.62
C VAL A 160 4.73 -5.36 21.13
N ALA A 161 5.31 -4.22 20.77
CA ALA A 161 6.63 -3.82 21.28
C ALA A 161 6.67 -3.48 22.79
N LYS A 162 5.52 -3.40 23.47
CA LYS A 162 5.42 -3.13 24.91
C LYS A 162 5.27 -4.39 25.76
N GLY A 163 4.74 -5.48 25.19
CA GLY A 163 4.52 -6.76 25.87
C GLY A 163 5.69 -7.68 25.63
#